data_AF-A0A3C0KRN5-F1
#
_entry.id   AF-A0A3C0KRN5-F1
#
_cell.length_a   1.000
_cell.length_b   1.000
_cell.length_c   1.000
_cell.angle_alpha   90.00
_cell.angle_beta   90.00
_cell.angle_gamma   90.00
#
_symmetry.space_group_name_H-M   'P 1'
#
loop_
_entity.id
_entity.type
_entity.pdbx_description
1 polymer ?
#
loop_
_entity_poly.entity_id
_entity_poly.type
_entity_poly.pdbx_seq_one_letter_code
_entity_poly.pdbx_strand_id
1 'polypeptide(L)'
;IGGIPVDRRSSQGAVEQMAEVFNRREEFLLAIVPEGTRKEIRTIRTGFWHIAKAARVSIICWYLDNANKRARWLGEITPGENLGDDLALIRNMYERAGYRFPLDLKTPDKGDDNK
;
A
#
# COMPACT_ATOMS: atom_id res chain seq x y z
N ILE A 1 -4.42 20.67 9.79
CA ILE A 1 -4.39 19.22 9.46
C ILE A 1 -3.50 19.06 8.24
N GLY A 2 -2.42 18.30 8.40
CA GLY A 2 -1.34 18.17 7.41
C GLY A 2 -1.72 17.27 6.24
N GLY A 3 -1.27 17.66 5.06
CA GLY A 3 -1.27 16.83 3.86
C GLY A 3 -0.01 17.16 3.07
N ILE A 4 0.62 16.15 2.48
CA ILE A 4 1.75 16.38 1.58
C ILE A 4 1.17 16.44 0.17
N PRO A 5 1.16 17.63 -0.47
CA PRO A 5 0.76 17.70 -1.86
C PRO A 5 1.79 16.93 -2.69
N VAL A 6 1.32 15.93 -3.43
CA VAL A 6 2.14 15.24 -4.42
C VAL A 6 1.96 15.98 -5.74
N ASP A 7 3.06 16.51 -6.28
CA ASP A 7 3.02 17.13 -7.59
C ASP A 7 2.99 16.04 -8.66
N ARG A 8 1.85 15.93 -9.34
CA ARG A 8 1.63 14.96 -10.43
C ARG A 8 2.20 15.43 -11.78
N ARG A 9 2.71 16.67 -11.85
CA ARG A 9 3.35 17.25 -13.03
C ARG A 9 4.88 17.13 -12.98
N SER A 10 5.43 16.81 -11.81
CA SER A 10 6.86 16.53 -11.64
C SER A 10 7.29 15.33 -12.49
N SER A 11 8.51 15.37 -13.01
CA SER A 11 9.15 14.20 -13.63
C SER A 11 9.46 13.09 -12.60
N GLN A 12 9.51 13.44 -11.31
CA GLN A 12 9.55 12.46 -10.22
C GLN A 12 8.14 11.94 -9.93
N GLY A 13 8.00 10.62 -9.92
CA GLY A 13 6.75 9.97 -9.55
C GLY A 13 6.39 10.19 -8.07
N ALA A 14 5.14 9.87 -7.75
CA ALA A 14 4.62 9.98 -6.37
C ALA A 14 5.39 9.10 -5.38
N VAL A 15 5.95 7.98 -5.85
CA VAL A 15 6.70 7.04 -5.03
C VAL A 15 8.02 7.65 -4.58
N GLU A 16 8.78 8.19 -5.53
CA GLU A 16 10.09 8.80 -5.30
C GLU A 16 9.96 9.99 -4.36
N GLN A 17 8.98 10.87 -4.61
CA GLN A 17 8.71 12.03 -3.76
C GLN A 17 8.44 11.62 -2.30
N MET A 18 7.64 10.58 -2.06
CA MET A 18 7.35 10.14 -0.70
C MET A 18 8.52 9.42 -0.05
N ALA A 19 9.29 8.63 -0.81
CA ALA A 19 10.49 7.98 -0.28
C ALA A 19 11.53 9.00 0.18
N GLU A 20 11.72 10.11 -0.57
CA GLU A 20 12.57 11.21 -0.13
C GLU A 20 12.06 11.89 1.15
N VAL A 21 10.75 12.03 1.32
CA VAL A 21 10.18 12.60 2.56
C VAL A 21 10.49 11.71 3.76
N PHE A 22 10.37 10.38 3.62
CA PHE A 22 10.77 9.44 4.66
C PHE A 22 12.25 9.59 5.00
N ASN A 23 13.14 9.71 4.01
CA ASN A 23 14.58 9.84 4.25
C ASN A 23 14.98 11.19 4.89
N ARG A 24 14.18 12.25 4.71
CA ARG A 24 14.48 13.59 5.23
C ARG A 24 13.94 13.84 6.64
N ARG A 25 13.02 13.02 7.14
CA ARG A 25 12.33 13.24 8.42
C ARG A 25 12.68 12.14 9.39
N GLU A 26 13.11 12.52 10.59
CA GLU A 26 13.41 11.57 11.68
C GLU A 26 12.12 10.88 12.17
N GLU A 27 11.01 11.62 12.27
CA GLU A 27 9.70 11.09 12.64
C GLU A 27 8.67 11.41 11.55
N PHE A 28 8.14 10.37 10.90
CA PHE A 28 7.14 10.53 9.86
C PHE A 28 6.23 9.30 9.72
N LEU A 29 4.91 9.55 9.69
CA LEU A 29 3.88 8.56 9.42
C LEU A 29 3.06 9.00 8.20
N LEU A 30 2.94 8.11 7.21
CA LEU A 30 2.12 8.32 6.02
C LEU A 30 0.91 7.38 6.04
N ALA A 31 -0.28 7.95 6.17
CA ALA A 31 -1.54 7.20 6.06
C ALA A 31 -2.06 7.25 4.62
N ILE A 32 -2.25 6.08 3.99
CA ILE A 32 -2.79 5.95 2.63
C ILE A 32 -3.98 5.00 2.65
N VAL A 33 -5.08 5.40 2.00
CA VAL A 33 -6.17 4.49 1.65
C VAL A 33 -5.96 4.02 0.21
N PRO A 34 -5.61 2.75 -0.03
CA PRO A 34 -5.19 2.26 -1.35
C PRO A 34 -6.37 2.08 -2.33
N GLU A 35 -7.59 2.13 -1.82
CA GLU A 35 -8.85 2.00 -2.59
C GLU A 35 -9.16 3.24 -3.47
N GLY A 36 -8.47 4.37 -3.26
CA GLY A 36 -8.75 5.59 -4.00
C GLY A 36 -10.16 6.15 -3.74
N THR A 37 -10.59 7.15 -4.53
CA THR A 37 -11.61 8.11 -4.06
C THR A 37 -12.84 8.27 -4.94
N ARG A 38 -13.36 7.24 -5.66
CA ARG A 38 -14.79 7.17 -6.14
C ARG A 38 -15.14 6.21 -7.30
N LYS A 39 -14.19 5.51 -7.94
CA LYS A 39 -14.52 4.56 -9.02
C LYS A 39 -14.39 3.13 -8.52
N GLU A 40 -15.29 2.25 -8.95
CA GLU A 40 -15.15 0.80 -8.74
C GLU A 40 -13.81 0.35 -9.37
N ILE A 41 -12.91 -0.16 -8.53
CA ILE A 41 -11.60 -0.65 -8.95
C ILE A 41 -11.58 -2.17 -8.84
N ARG A 42 -10.95 -2.84 -9.82
CA ARG A 42 -10.74 -4.28 -9.79
C ARG A 42 -9.60 -4.70 -8.85
N THR A 43 -8.68 -3.79 -8.55
CA THR A 43 -7.55 -4.02 -7.65
C THR A 43 -7.13 -2.73 -6.97
N ILE A 44 -6.72 -2.81 -5.70
CA ILE A 44 -6.16 -1.66 -4.95
C ILE A 44 -4.88 -1.13 -5.58
N ARG A 45 -4.59 0.17 -5.36
CA ARG A 45 -3.34 0.79 -5.83
C ARG A 45 -2.16 0.31 -4.99
N THR A 46 -1.05 -0.05 -5.63
CA THR A 46 0.14 -0.62 -4.98
C THR A 46 1.22 0.41 -4.62
N GLY A 47 0.98 1.70 -4.86
CA GLY A 47 1.97 2.75 -4.60
C GLY A 47 2.46 2.79 -3.15
N PHE A 48 1.61 2.44 -2.17
CA PHE A 48 2.01 2.36 -0.76
C PHE A 48 3.14 1.34 -0.54
N TRP A 49 3.10 0.20 -1.26
CA TRP A 49 4.11 -0.84 -1.17
C TRP A 49 5.44 -0.39 -1.75
N HIS A 50 5.40 0.26 -2.92
CA HIS A 50 6.60 0.80 -3.56
C HIS A 50 7.25 1.90 -2.73
N ILE A 51 6.46 2.77 -2.09
CA ILE A 51 6.97 3.80 -1.16
C ILE A 51 7.69 3.12 0.01
N ALA A 52 7.04 2.16 0.65
CA ALA A 52 7.60 1.46 1.79
C ALA A 52 8.90 0.72 1.44
N LYS A 53 8.93 0.04 0.28
CA LYS A 53 10.14 -0.64 -0.22
C LYS A 53 11.28 0.34 -0.51
N ALA A 54 10.98 1.45 -1.20
CA ALA A 54 11.98 2.47 -1.54
C ALA A 54 12.53 3.18 -0.30
N ALA A 55 11.68 3.45 0.69
CA ALA A 55 12.05 4.09 1.95
C ALA A 55 12.60 3.11 3.01
N ARG A 56 12.58 1.80 2.74
CA ARG A 56 12.98 0.74 3.70
C ARG A 56 12.24 0.82 5.03
N VAL A 57 10.93 1.07 4.97
CA VAL A 57 10.04 1.14 6.14
C VAL A 57 8.96 0.06 6.09
N SER A 58 8.42 -0.29 7.26
CA SER A 58 7.30 -1.23 7.35
C SER A 58 5.97 -0.58 7.01
N ILE A 59 5.03 -1.40 6.52
CA ILE A 59 3.64 -1.03 6.24
C ILE A 59 2.80 -1.49 7.42
N ILE A 60 2.10 -0.56 8.06
CA ILE A 60 1.16 -0.88 9.13
C ILE A 60 -0.22 -1.13 8.51
N CYS A 61 -0.76 -2.33 8.71
CA CYS A 61 -2.11 -2.70 8.32
C CYS A 61 -3.09 -2.36 9.43
N TRP A 62 -4.07 -1.50 9.13
CA TRP A 62 -5.11 -1.10 10.07
C TRP A 62 -6.41 -0.76 9.34
N TYR A 63 -7.51 -0.71 10.07
CA TYR A 63 -8.80 -0.27 9.54
C TYR A 63 -9.63 0.47 10.59
N LEU A 64 -10.63 1.21 10.11
CA LEU A 64 -11.67 1.81 10.95
C LEU A 64 -12.85 0.85 11.07
N ASP A 65 -13.02 0.28 12.26
CA ASP A 65 -14.21 -0.46 12.64
C ASP A 65 -15.32 0.55 12.97
N ASN A 66 -16.07 0.94 11.94
CA ASN A 66 -17.15 1.93 12.06
C ASN A 66 -18.31 1.45 12.93
N ALA A 67 -18.54 0.13 13.00
CA ALA A 67 -19.61 -0.44 13.84
C ALA A 67 -19.31 -0.20 15.33
N ASN A 68 -18.05 -0.41 15.73
CA ASN A 68 -17.61 -0.23 17.11
C ASN A 68 -16.95 1.15 17.37
N LYS A 69 -16.86 2.01 16.34
CA LYS A 69 -16.19 3.32 16.38
C LYS A 69 -14.75 3.25 16.89
N ARG A 70 -13.97 2.28 16.40
CA ARG A 70 -12.58 2.04 16.85
C ARG A 70 -11.64 1.88 15.65
N ALA A 71 -10.40 2.35 15.79
CA ALA A 71 -9.32 1.93 14.91
C ALA A 71 -8.80 0.55 15.37
N ARG A 72 -8.52 -0.34 14.42
CA ARG A 72 -8.02 -1.68 14.69
C ARG A 72 -6.72 -1.88 13.95
N TRP A 73 -5.67 -2.23 14.70
CA TRP A 73 -4.39 -2.65 14.18
C TRP A 73 -4.44 -4.15 13.84
N LEU A 74 -3.98 -4.50 12.64
CA LEU A 74 -3.97 -5.88 12.14
C LEU A 74 -2.59 -6.51 12.18
N GLY A 75 -1.55 -5.68 12.07
CA GLY A 75 -0.17 -6.11 12.04
C GLY A 75 0.69 -5.15 11.22
N GLU A 76 1.94 -5.52 11.05
CA GLU A 76 2.89 -4.85 10.18
C GLU A 76 3.51 -5.84 9.20
N ILE A 77 3.88 -5.36 8.02
CA ILE A 77 4.68 -6.11 7.07
C ILE A 77 5.87 -5.27 6.63
N THR A 78 7.02 -5.91 6.41
CA THR A 78 8.15 -5.26 5.74
C THR A 78 8.16 -5.75 4.30
N PRO A 79 8.12 -4.85 3.29
CA PRO A 79 8.11 -5.24 1.89
C PRO A 79 9.27 -6.17 1.54
N GLY A 80 8.94 -7.33 0.96
CA GLY A 80 9.91 -8.30 0.47
C GLY A 80 10.27 -8.05 -0.99
N GLU A 81 10.66 -9.13 -1.68
CA GLU A 81 11.01 -9.06 -3.10
C GLU A 81 9.80 -9.17 -4.04
N ASN A 82 8.78 -9.93 -3.64
CA ASN A 82 7.62 -10.20 -4.46
C ASN A 82 6.39 -9.44 -3.95
N LEU A 83 5.94 -8.47 -4.76
CA LEU A 83 4.73 -7.69 -4.49
C LEU A 83 3.48 -8.57 -4.31
N GLY A 84 3.34 -9.63 -5.11
CA GLY A 84 2.19 -10.52 -5.06
C GLY A 84 2.07 -11.28 -3.74
N ASP A 85 3.19 -11.78 -3.23
CA ASP A 85 3.26 -12.50 -1.95
C ASP A 85 2.90 -11.57 -0.79
N ASP A 86 3.45 -10.36 -0.78
CA ASP A 86 3.15 -9.35 0.24
C ASP A 86 1.68 -8.90 0.19
N LEU A 87 1.12 -8.71 -1.00
CA LEU A 87 -0.30 -8.37 -1.17
C LEU A 87 -1.21 -9.53 -0.72
N ALA A 88 -0.80 -10.78 -0.95
CA ALA A 88 -1.51 -11.96 -0.45
C ALA A 88 -1.50 -12.02 1.09
N LEU A 89 -0.36 -11.71 1.71
CA LEU A 89 -0.22 -11.61 3.16
C LEU A 89 -1.13 -10.51 3.74
N ILE A 90 -1.08 -9.30 3.15
CA ILE A 90 -1.96 -8.20 3.55
C ILE A 90 -3.43 -8.62 3.43
N ARG A 91 -3.83 -9.22 2.30
CA ARG A 91 -5.20 -9.70 2.12
C ARG A 91 -5.61 -10.66 3.24
N ASN A 92 -4.77 -11.63 3.57
CA ASN A 92 -5.06 -12.59 4.64
C ASN A 92 -5.27 -11.91 6.00
N MET A 93 -4.47 -10.89 6.32
CA MET A 93 -4.61 -10.13 7.57
C MET A 93 -5.96 -9.42 7.67
N TYR A 94 -6.41 -8.76 6.59
CA TYR A 94 -7.72 -8.09 6.56
C TYR A 94 -8.89 -9.09 6.53
N GLU A 95 -8.77 -10.19 5.79
CA GLU A 95 -9.81 -11.24 5.72
C GLU A 95 -10.05 -11.89 7.08
N ARG A 96 -8.99 -12.15 7.84
CA ARG A 96 -9.09 -12.67 9.23
C ARG A 96 -9.80 -11.70 10.18
N ALA A 97 -9.79 -10.41 9.87
CA ALA A 97 -10.54 -9.38 10.58
C ALA A 97 -11.95 -9.15 10.02
N GLY A 98 -12.36 -9.93 9.01
CA GLY A 98 -13.68 -9.81 8.38
C GLY A 98 -13.78 -8.70 7.33
N TYR A 99 -12.67 -8.13 6.89
CA TYR A 99 -12.64 -7.10 5.85
C TYR A 99 -12.12 -7.67 4.52
N ARG A 100 -12.80 -7.35 3.42
CA ARG A 100 -12.40 -7.75 2.06
C ARG A 100 -12.28 -6.52 1.18
N PHE A 101 -11.27 -6.51 0.32
CA PHE A 101 -11.04 -5.45 -0.65
C PHE A 101 -10.72 -6.08 -2.02
N PRO A 102 -10.95 -5.35 -3.13
CA PRO A 102 -10.64 -5.85 -4.46
C PRO A 102 -9.11 -6.00 -4.61
N LEU A 103 -8.67 -7.22 -4.88
CA LEU A 103 -7.27 -7.54 -5.14
C LEU A 103 -7.19 -8.60 -6.24
N ASP A 104 -6.94 -8.16 -7.46
CA ASP A 104 -6.61 -9.03 -8.59
C ASP A 104 -5.11 -9.29 -8.56
N LEU A 105 -4.73 -10.43 -7.97
CA LEU A 105 -3.39 -10.97 -8.10
C LEU A 105 -3.35 -11.68 -9.45
N LYS A 106 -3.06 -10.95 -10.54
CA LYS A 106 -2.61 -11.65 -11.75
C LYS A 106 -1.39 -12.46 -11.34
N THR A 107 -1.52 -13.79 -11.31
CA THR A 107 -0.40 -14.72 -11.22
C THR A 107 0.69 -14.23 -12.17
N PRO A 108 1.98 -14.23 -11.78
CA PRO A 108 3.03 -13.90 -12.72
C PRO A 108 2.84 -14.82 -13.92
N ASP A 109 2.68 -14.20 -15.08
CA ASP A 109 2.68 -14.87 -16.36
C ASP A 109 3.93 -15.74 -16.37
N LYS A 110 3.74 -17.08 -16.44
CA LYS A 110 4.88 -17.96 -16.71
C LYS A 110 5.48 -17.44 -18.00
N GLY A 111 6.78 -17.12 -17.96
CA GLY A 111 7.50 -16.47 -19.04
C GLY A 111 7.04 -16.95 -20.41
N ASP A 112 6.69 -15.99 -21.26
CA ASP A 112 6.65 -16.22 -22.70
C ASP A 112 8.10 -16.35 -23.17
N ASP A 113 8.66 -17.54 -22.91
CA ASP A 113 9.74 -18.11 -23.70
C ASP A 113 9.16 -18.40 -25.09
N ASN A 114 9.12 -17.39 -25.99
CA ASN A 114 9.18 -17.67 -27.42
C ASN A 114 9.55 -16.46 -28.29
N LYS A 115 10.78 -16.55 -28.81
CA LYS A 115 11.23 -16.12 -30.15
C LYS A 115 11.67 -14.68 -30.40
#